data_AF-A0A2D6P899-F1
#
_entry.id   AF-A0A2D6P899-F1
#
_cell.length_a   1.000
_cell.length_b   1.000
_cell.length_c   1.000
_cell.angle_alpha   90.00
_cell.angle_beta   90.00
_cell.angle_gamma   90.00
#
_symmetry.space_group_name_H-M   'P 1'
#
loop_
_entity.id
_entity.type
_entity.pdbx_description
1 polymer ?
#
loop_
_entity_poly.entity_id
_entity_poly.type
_entity_poly.pdbx_seq_one_letter_code
_entity_poly.pdbx_strand_id
1 'polypeptide(L)'
;EVYKSGYAFKNKCWFLDWHKQESIDLLESSTNSSELIDLIKQGVPEEYIFENDRKDSNKVVIRGKLPKLKWTDPDLEIHKKSPKTMRDVGVFITWLQDDMVNDITSFRGRNAGGTAMWLACEQGAENVYMMGFDLSVPDKPLSHLYPETTHLPTSAKDNGFDSINWQTQNKKVFRKFPKTNFYWVTKSVEEQLLVDQFSMCKNVTFLTYGDLEVWK
;
A
#
# COMPACT_ATOMS: atom_id res chain seq x y z
N GLU A 1 3.45 -7.98 -7.48
CA GLU A 1 3.72 -7.20 -8.71
C GLU A 1 5.07 -6.48 -8.67
N VAL A 2 5.28 -5.49 -7.79
CA VAL A 2 6.54 -4.70 -7.71
C VAL A 2 7.82 -5.55 -7.59
N TYR A 3 7.78 -6.63 -6.80
CA TYR A 3 8.92 -7.55 -6.70
C TYR A 3 9.16 -8.31 -8.01
N LYS A 4 8.07 -8.86 -8.59
CA LYS A 4 8.09 -9.66 -9.83
C LYS A 4 8.56 -8.85 -11.05
N SER A 5 8.27 -7.55 -11.10
CA SER A 5 8.74 -6.67 -12.18
C SER A 5 10.24 -6.39 -12.14
N GLY A 6 10.92 -6.79 -11.06
CA GLY A 6 12.33 -6.55 -10.83
C GLY A 6 12.68 -5.14 -10.36
N TYR A 7 11.68 -4.31 -10.09
CA TYR A 7 11.89 -2.95 -9.58
C TYR A 7 12.63 -2.95 -8.24
N ALA A 8 12.28 -3.90 -7.36
CA ALA A 8 12.86 -4.05 -6.02
C ALA A 8 14.35 -4.43 -6.01
N PHE A 9 14.91 -4.91 -7.12
CA PHE A 9 16.35 -5.22 -7.22
C PHE A 9 17.20 -4.00 -7.56
N LYS A 10 16.57 -2.90 -7.99
CA LYS A 10 17.27 -1.67 -8.42
C LYS A 10 16.86 -0.45 -7.60
N ASN A 11 15.80 -0.54 -6.81
CA ASN A 11 15.21 0.59 -6.11
C ASN A 11 14.82 0.17 -4.68
N LYS A 12 15.12 1.06 -3.72
CA LYS A 12 14.69 0.89 -2.33
C LYS A 12 13.17 0.82 -2.27
N CYS A 13 12.67 -0.28 -1.73
CA CYS A 13 11.25 -0.51 -1.54
C CYS A 13 10.94 -0.68 -0.05
N TRP A 14 9.69 -0.37 0.29
CA TRP A 14 9.16 -0.54 1.64
C TRP A 14 7.82 -1.26 1.53
N PHE A 15 7.75 -2.48 2.03
CA PHE A 15 6.52 -3.30 1.98
C PHE A 15 6.03 -3.62 3.38
N LEU A 16 4.71 -3.59 3.56
CA LEU A 16 4.07 -4.08 4.79
C LEU A 16 4.13 -5.61 4.84
N ASP A 17 4.31 -6.12 6.06
CA ASP A 17 4.32 -7.54 6.39
C ASP A 17 5.39 -8.30 5.58
N TRP A 18 6.53 -7.66 5.30
CA TRP A 18 7.64 -8.22 4.55
C TRP A 18 8.61 -8.94 5.48
N HIS A 19 8.05 -9.84 6.30
CA HIS A 19 8.79 -10.59 7.31
C HIS A 19 9.68 -11.64 6.62
N LYS A 20 10.96 -11.30 6.45
CA LYS A 20 11.95 -12.18 5.82
C LYS A 20 12.26 -13.35 6.76
N GLN A 21 11.91 -14.56 6.34
CA GLN A 21 12.35 -15.78 7.00
C GLN A 21 13.68 -16.22 6.37
N GLU A 22 14.73 -16.26 7.17
CA GLU A 22 16.05 -16.71 6.73
C GLU A 22 16.31 -18.16 7.09
N SER A 23 17.23 -18.80 6.36
CA SER A 23 17.71 -20.16 6.65
C SER A 23 16.59 -21.21 6.68
N ILE A 24 15.68 -21.16 5.71
CA ILE A 24 14.55 -22.10 5.65
C ILE A 24 15.02 -23.55 5.67
N ASP A 25 16.15 -23.86 5.04
CA ASP A 25 16.73 -25.21 4.99
C ASP A 25 17.11 -25.74 6.37
N LEU A 26 17.57 -24.86 7.27
CA LEU A 26 17.85 -25.23 8.67
C LEU A 26 16.54 -25.49 9.42
N LEU A 27 15.50 -24.72 9.13
CA LEU A 27 14.17 -24.95 9.73
C LEU A 27 13.57 -26.28 9.25
N GLU A 28 13.63 -26.55 7.95
CA GLU A 28 13.13 -27.79 7.32
C GLU A 28 13.88 -29.02 7.84
N SER A 29 15.21 -28.95 7.94
CA SER A 29 16.03 -30.03 8.51
C SER A 29 15.79 -30.24 10.01
N SER A 30 15.59 -29.17 10.80
CA SER A 30 15.33 -29.27 12.24
C SER A 30 13.94 -29.81 12.58
N THR A 31 12.99 -29.62 11.68
CA THR A 31 11.59 -30.06 11.85
C THR A 31 11.29 -31.39 11.16
N ASN A 32 12.30 -32.03 10.53
CA ASN A 32 12.11 -33.16 9.60
C ASN A 32 11.00 -32.89 8.58
N SER A 33 10.77 -31.63 8.25
CA SER A 33 9.70 -31.17 7.37
C SER A 33 10.36 -30.52 6.17
N SER A 34 10.84 -31.32 5.24
CA SER A 34 11.28 -30.89 3.89
C SER A 34 10.16 -30.27 3.06
N GLU A 35 9.04 -29.93 3.68
CA GLU A 35 7.73 -29.66 3.10
C GLU A 35 7.06 -28.47 3.79
N LEU A 36 7.75 -27.62 4.56
CA LEU A 36 7.07 -26.49 5.25
C LEU A 36 6.29 -25.62 4.27
N ILE A 37 6.90 -25.33 3.11
CA ILE A 37 6.26 -24.59 2.03
C ILE A 37 5.08 -25.39 1.45
N ASP A 38 5.21 -26.70 1.31
CA ASP A 38 4.14 -27.57 0.78
C ASP A 38 2.98 -27.71 1.76
N LEU A 39 3.23 -27.73 3.06
CA LEU A 39 2.22 -27.67 4.12
C LEU A 39 1.44 -26.36 4.07
N ILE A 40 2.10 -25.24 3.78
CA ILE A 40 1.44 -23.93 3.62
C ILE A 40 0.54 -23.92 2.37
N LYS A 41 0.96 -24.60 1.30
CA LYS A 41 0.15 -24.78 0.08
C LYS A 41 -1.02 -25.75 0.28
N GLN A 42 -0.93 -26.65 1.26
CA GLN A 42 -1.91 -27.71 1.45
C GLN A 42 -3.33 -27.16 1.67
N GLY A 43 -4.27 -27.64 0.87
CA GLY A 43 -5.67 -27.22 0.94
C GLY A 43 -5.96 -25.86 0.30
N VAL A 44 -4.98 -25.22 -0.34
CA VAL A 44 -5.18 -24.02 -1.18
C VAL A 44 -5.21 -24.45 -2.65
N PRO A 45 -6.21 -24.05 -3.45
CA PRO A 45 -6.22 -24.35 -4.89
C PRO A 45 -5.04 -23.70 -5.61
N GLU A 46 -4.51 -24.37 -6.63
CA GLU A 46 -3.29 -23.98 -7.35
C GLU A 46 -3.38 -22.57 -7.94
N GLU A 47 -4.56 -22.16 -8.43
CA GLU A 47 -4.79 -20.83 -8.99
C GLU A 47 -4.70 -19.69 -7.97
N TYR A 48 -4.68 -20.01 -6.66
CA TYR A 48 -4.50 -19.06 -5.56
C TYR A 48 -3.13 -19.20 -4.89
N ILE A 49 -2.23 -19.99 -5.45
CA ILE A 49 -0.83 -20.10 -5.01
C ILE A 49 0.03 -19.31 -5.99
N PHE A 50 0.69 -18.28 -5.48
CA PHE A 50 1.56 -17.41 -6.25
C PHE A 50 2.99 -17.52 -5.73
N GLU A 51 3.84 -18.18 -6.50
CA GLU A 51 5.23 -18.43 -6.15
C GLU A 51 6.16 -17.97 -7.29
N ASN A 52 7.31 -17.40 -6.94
CA ASN A 52 8.39 -17.13 -7.91
C ASN A 52 9.45 -18.23 -7.86
N ASP A 53 10.37 -18.24 -8.82
CA ASP A 53 11.46 -19.22 -8.83
C ASP A 53 12.35 -19.07 -7.59
N ARG A 54 12.53 -20.18 -6.86
CA ARG A 54 13.39 -20.26 -5.67
C ARG A 54 14.86 -19.95 -5.97
N LYS A 55 15.36 -20.44 -7.12
CA LYS A 55 16.79 -20.42 -7.49
C LYS A 55 17.64 -21.01 -6.34
N ASP A 56 18.71 -20.33 -5.96
CA ASP A 56 19.63 -20.66 -4.86
C ASP A 56 19.24 -19.99 -3.53
N SER A 57 18.05 -19.40 -3.44
CA SER A 57 17.63 -18.70 -2.23
C SER A 57 17.28 -19.63 -1.07
N ASN A 58 17.77 -19.27 0.11
CA ASN A 58 17.37 -19.82 1.40
C ASN A 58 16.53 -18.83 2.23
N LYS A 59 16.06 -17.75 1.61
CA LYS A 59 15.27 -16.69 2.26
C LYS A 59 13.91 -16.57 1.59
N VAL A 60 12.86 -16.46 2.39
CA VAL A 60 11.49 -16.42 1.86
C VAL A 60 10.64 -15.41 2.63
N VAL A 61 9.73 -14.76 1.93
CA VAL A 61 8.59 -14.06 2.52
C VAL A 61 7.34 -14.81 2.13
N ILE A 62 6.56 -15.20 3.13
CA ILE A 62 5.28 -15.86 2.92
C ILE A 62 4.19 -14.91 3.42
N ARG A 63 3.27 -14.56 2.54
CA ARG A 63 2.07 -13.80 2.89
C ARG A 63 0.86 -14.55 2.39
N GLY A 64 -0.27 -14.32 3.02
CA GLY A 64 -1.50 -14.89 2.50
C GLY A 64 -2.73 -14.28 3.12
N LYS A 65 -3.81 -14.36 2.36
CA LYS A 65 -5.16 -14.06 2.84
C LYS A 65 -6.05 -15.17 2.32
N LEU A 66 -6.60 -15.94 3.24
CA LEU A 66 -7.59 -16.95 2.88
C LEU A 66 -8.96 -16.30 2.66
N PRO A 67 -9.83 -16.90 1.82
CA PRO A 67 -11.20 -16.46 1.69
C PRO A 67 -11.94 -16.56 3.03
N LYS A 68 -13.06 -15.80 3.14
CA LYS A 68 -13.92 -15.85 4.34
C LYS A 68 -14.59 -17.22 4.55
N LEU A 69 -14.85 -17.92 3.45
CA LEU A 69 -15.37 -19.29 3.44
C LEU A 69 -14.25 -20.26 3.09
N LYS A 70 -14.42 -21.54 3.45
CA LYS A 70 -13.47 -22.58 3.03
C LYS A 70 -13.48 -22.74 1.51
N TRP A 71 -12.37 -23.21 0.94
CA TRP A 71 -12.25 -23.50 -0.49
C TRP A 71 -13.28 -24.52 -0.99
N THR A 72 -13.76 -25.41 -0.11
CA THR A 72 -14.75 -26.45 -0.39
C THR A 72 -16.19 -26.02 -0.13
N ASP A 73 -16.43 -24.76 0.28
CA ASP A 73 -17.75 -24.28 0.63
C ASP A 73 -18.60 -24.06 -0.64
N PRO A 74 -19.82 -24.63 -0.74
CA PRO A 74 -20.68 -24.44 -1.91
C PRO A 74 -21.00 -22.97 -2.22
N ASP A 75 -21.02 -22.10 -1.21
CA ASP A 75 -21.34 -20.68 -1.37
C ASP A 75 -20.13 -19.82 -1.76
N LEU A 76 -18.93 -20.41 -1.89
CA LEU A 76 -17.72 -19.71 -2.26
C LEU A 76 -17.82 -19.09 -3.67
N GLU A 77 -18.50 -19.74 -4.61
CA GLU A 77 -18.66 -19.22 -5.98
C GLU A 77 -19.46 -17.91 -6.02
N ILE A 78 -20.39 -17.71 -5.07
CA ILE A 78 -21.09 -16.44 -4.91
C ILE A 78 -20.10 -15.38 -4.38
N HIS A 79 -19.25 -15.76 -3.43
CA HIS A 79 -18.24 -14.88 -2.87
C HIS A 79 -17.14 -14.52 -3.86
N LYS A 80 -16.80 -15.40 -4.81
CA LYS A 80 -15.81 -15.16 -5.86
C LYS A 80 -16.20 -14.00 -6.78
N LYS A 81 -17.51 -13.79 -6.98
CA LYS A 81 -18.05 -12.70 -7.83
C LYS A 81 -17.85 -11.30 -7.25
N SER A 82 -17.51 -11.18 -5.96
CA SER A 82 -17.26 -9.88 -5.34
C SER A 82 -15.75 -9.57 -5.34
N PRO A 83 -15.31 -8.52 -6.07
CA PRO A 83 -13.91 -8.11 -6.03
C PRO A 83 -13.43 -7.76 -4.62
N LYS A 84 -14.32 -7.25 -3.76
CA LYS A 84 -13.96 -6.86 -2.38
C LYS A 84 -13.60 -8.07 -1.51
N THR A 85 -14.28 -9.21 -1.68
CA THR A 85 -14.04 -10.42 -0.89
C THR A 85 -12.81 -11.19 -1.38
N MET A 86 -12.59 -11.22 -2.70
CA MET A 86 -11.46 -11.94 -3.31
C MET A 86 -10.20 -11.11 -3.48
N ARG A 87 -10.25 -9.79 -3.21
CA ARG A 87 -9.07 -8.94 -3.28
C ARG A 87 -7.95 -9.48 -2.41
N ASP A 88 -6.78 -9.65 -3.03
CA ASP A 88 -5.54 -10.13 -2.42
C ASP A 88 -5.68 -11.52 -1.77
N VAL A 89 -6.71 -12.30 -2.12
CA VAL A 89 -6.88 -13.69 -1.65
C VAL A 89 -5.88 -14.60 -2.35
N GLY A 90 -5.22 -15.42 -1.57
CA GLY A 90 -4.22 -16.38 -2.03
C GLY A 90 -3.06 -16.51 -1.05
N VAL A 91 -2.15 -17.43 -1.37
CA VAL A 91 -0.87 -17.60 -0.70
C VAL A 91 0.21 -17.10 -1.66
N PHE A 92 1.04 -16.18 -1.18
CA PHE A 92 2.11 -15.54 -1.92
C PHE A 92 3.44 -15.94 -1.28
N ILE A 93 4.19 -16.78 -1.97
CA ILE A 93 5.52 -17.25 -1.56
C ILE A 93 6.53 -16.50 -2.42
N THR A 94 7.31 -15.63 -1.80
CA THR A 94 8.36 -14.88 -2.48
C THR A 94 9.71 -15.33 -1.97
N TRP A 95 10.40 -16.14 -2.77
CA TRP A 95 11.80 -16.47 -2.59
C TRP A 95 12.66 -15.26 -2.89
N LEU A 96 13.41 -14.82 -1.88
CA LEU A 96 14.12 -13.56 -1.92
C LEU A 96 15.47 -13.73 -2.58
N GLN A 97 15.80 -12.80 -3.46
CA GLN A 97 17.15 -12.65 -3.99
C GLN A 97 17.83 -11.47 -3.29
N ASP A 98 18.97 -11.01 -3.79
CA ASP A 98 19.55 -9.74 -3.35
C ASP A 98 18.62 -8.58 -3.76
N ASP A 99 17.75 -8.18 -2.84
CA ASP A 99 16.72 -7.16 -3.03
C ASP A 99 16.91 -5.97 -2.09
N MET A 100 16.32 -4.85 -2.49
CA MET A 100 16.35 -3.60 -1.71
C MET A 100 15.05 -3.37 -0.95
N VAL A 101 14.33 -4.44 -0.58
CA VAL A 101 13.07 -4.33 0.14
C VAL A 101 13.32 -4.29 1.65
N ASN A 102 12.75 -3.27 2.29
CA ASN A 102 12.70 -3.12 3.72
C ASN A 102 11.28 -3.41 4.23
N ASP A 103 11.19 -4.07 5.39
CA ASP A 103 9.91 -4.26 6.07
C ASP A 103 9.45 -2.95 6.72
N ILE A 104 8.17 -2.64 6.58
CA ILE A 104 7.55 -1.50 7.26
C ILE A 104 7.14 -1.93 8.67
N THR A 105 7.99 -1.60 9.64
CA THR A 105 7.75 -1.91 11.06
C THR A 105 7.04 -0.77 11.80
N SER A 106 7.11 0.46 11.28
CA SER A 106 6.47 1.66 11.82
C SER A 106 5.16 1.98 11.08
N PHE A 107 4.27 2.76 11.71
CA PHE A 107 3.03 3.30 11.11
C PHE A 107 2.14 2.28 10.36
N ARG A 108 2.11 1.01 10.82
CA ARG A 108 1.33 -0.08 10.20
C ARG A 108 -0.18 0.19 10.21
N GLY A 109 -0.89 -0.43 9.26
CA GLY A 109 -2.35 -0.35 9.14
C GLY A 109 -2.88 0.99 8.62
N ARG A 110 -2.04 1.71 7.86
CA ARG A 110 -2.34 3.03 7.29
C ARG A 110 -2.37 2.93 5.77
N ASN A 111 -2.96 3.92 5.12
CA ASN A 111 -2.99 3.97 3.66
C ASN A 111 -1.57 4.20 3.11
N ALA A 112 -1.37 3.89 1.83
CA ALA A 112 -0.06 3.98 1.19
C ALA A 112 0.52 5.41 1.24
N GLY A 113 -0.30 6.44 1.01
CA GLY A 113 0.13 7.84 1.02
C GLY A 113 0.65 8.30 2.39
N GLY A 114 -0.11 8.07 3.45
CA GLY A 114 0.27 8.38 4.82
C GLY A 114 1.53 7.62 5.25
N THR A 115 1.66 6.37 4.82
CA THR A 115 2.84 5.54 5.10
C THR A 115 4.07 6.04 4.35
N ALA A 116 3.93 6.41 3.07
CA ALA A 116 5.00 7.00 2.29
C ALA A 116 5.51 8.31 2.91
N MET A 117 4.60 9.20 3.33
CA MET A 117 4.99 10.42 4.06
C MET A 117 5.73 10.11 5.35
N TRP A 118 5.21 9.17 6.16
CA TRP A 118 5.85 8.78 7.41
C TRP A 118 7.28 8.28 7.19
N LEU A 119 7.48 7.38 6.24
CA LEU A 119 8.79 6.83 5.90
C LEU A 119 9.75 7.88 5.34
N ALA A 120 9.26 8.82 4.52
CA ALA A 120 10.07 9.94 4.05
C ALA A 120 10.57 10.79 5.22
N CYS A 121 9.70 11.08 6.19
CA CYS A 121 10.05 11.85 7.37
C CYS A 121 11.03 11.10 8.30
N GLU A 122 10.84 9.79 8.52
CA GLU A 122 11.78 8.97 9.29
C GLU A 122 13.17 8.92 8.64
N GLN A 123 13.24 9.06 7.31
CA GLN A 123 14.49 9.15 6.55
C GLN A 123 15.06 10.57 6.49
N GLY A 124 14.48 11.53 7.21
CA GLY A 124 15.02 12.89 7.35
C GLY A 124 14.58 13.87 6.28
N ALA A 125 13.48 13.61 5.56
CA ALA A 125 12.94 14.58 4.61
C ALA A 125 12.52 15.88 5.32
N GLU A 126 13.08 17.00 4.87
CA GLU A 126 12.72 18.34 5.34
C GLU A 126 11.50 18.91 4.60
N ASN A 127 11.33 18.54 3.34
CA ASN A 127 10.27 19.00 2.46
C ASN A 127 9.62 17.80 1.77
N VAL A 128 8.31 17.63 1.91
CA VAL A 128 7.53 16.53 1.34
C VAL A 128 6.43 17.09 0.44
N TYR A 129 6.51 16.78 -0.86
CA TYR A 129 5.51 17.17 -1.85
C TYR A 129 4.51 16.05 -2.04
N MET A 130 3.26 16.34 -1.72
CA MET A 130 2.14 15.41 -1.74
C MET A 130 1.33 15.66 -3.01
N MET A 131 1.40 14.72 -3.96
CA MET A 131 0.60 14.73 -5.19
C MET A 131 -0.28 13.47 -5.22
N GLY A 132 -1.55 13.59 -5.60
CA GLY A 132 -2.48 12.44 -5.64
C GLY A 132 -3.01 12.03 -4.29
N PHE A 133 -2.98 12.95 -3.33
CA PHE A 133 -3.64 12.78 -2.04
C PHE A 133 -5.08 13.27 -2.19
N ASP A 134 -5.91 12.46 -2.83
CA ASP A 134 -7.28 12.82 -3.13
C ASP A 134 -8.14 12.70 -1.88
N LEU A 135 -8.81 13.79 -1.51
CA LEU A 135 -9.85 13.81 -0.49
C LEU A 135 -11.21 13.95 -1.17
N SER A 136 -12.25 13.84 -0.36
CA SER A 136 -13.63 13.94 -0.83
C SER A 136 -14.48 14.81 0.06
N VAL A 137 -15.41 15.52 -0.60
CA VAL A 137 -16.53 16.21 0.02
C VAL A 137 -17.79 15.75 -0.71
N PRO A 138 -18.89 15.43 -0.01
CA PRO A 138 -20.17 15.16 -0.67
C PRO A 138 -20.52 16.25 -1.68
N ASP A 139 -21.04 15.84 -2.84
CA ASP A 139 -21.47 16.72 -3.94
C ASP A 139 -20.37 17.59 -4.59
N LYS A 140 -19.08 17.36 -4.28
CA LYS A 140 -17.96 17.91 -5.06
C LYS A 140 -17.38 16.86 -6.01
N PRO A 141 -16.88 17.27 -7.20
CA PRO A 141 -16.07 16.41 -8.04
C PRO A 141 -14.86 15.89 -7.26
N LEU A 142 -14.49 14.65 -7.50
CA LEU A 142 -13.24 14.13 -6.98
C LEU A 142 -12.08 14.80 -7.75
N SER A 143 -11.02 15.21 -7.03
CA SER A 143 -9.76 15.60 -7.69
C SER A 143 -9.16 14.30 -8.23
N HIS A 144 -9.12 14.15 -9.56
CA HIS A 144 -8.54 12.98 -10.20
C HIS A 144 -7.21 13.37 -10.83
N LEU A 145 -6.12 12.76 -10.38
CA LEU A 145 -4.86 12.77 -11.13
C LEU A 145 -4.88 11.84 -12.35
N TYR A 146 -5.80 10.87 -12.38
CA TYR A 146 -5.89 9.89 -13.46
C TYR A 146 -7.02 10.26 -14.43
N PRO A 147 -6.79 10.18 -15.76
CA PRO A 147 -7.80 10.48 -16.76
C PRO A 147 -9.09 9.70 -16.52
N GLU A 148 -10.21 10.22 -17.04
CA GLU A 148 -11.53 9.60 -17.03
C GLU A 148 -11.53 8.23 -17.74
N THR A 149 -10.91 7.23 -17.14
CA THR A 149 -11.20 5.84 -17.45
C THR A 149 -12.61 5.59 -16.92
N THR A 150 -13.47 5.04 -17.77
CA THR A 150 -14.91 4.78 -17.59
C THR A 150 -15.31 3.95 -16.37
N HIS A 151 -14.39 3.69 -15.46
CA HIS A 151 -14.54 2.87 -14.26
C HIS A 151 -14.25 3.63 -12.96
N LEU A 152 -13.80 4.90 -13.03
CA LEU A 152 -13.53 5.70 -11.85
C LEU A 152 -14.77 6.52 -11.45
N PRO A 153 -15.08 6.58 -10.14
CA PRO A 153 -16.13 7.43 -9.57
C PRO A 153 -16.07 8.88 -10.06
N THR A 154 -17.18 9.49 -10.49
CA THR A 154 -17.21 10.92 -10.83
C THR A 154 -17.48 11.82 -9.63
N SER A 155 -18.06 11.27 -8.56
CA SER A 155 -18.30 11.98 -7.31
C SER A 155 -18.13 11.09 -6.08
N ALA A 156 -17.87 11.72 -4.93
CA ALA A 156 -17.79 11.05 -3.64
C ALA A 156 -19.11 10.39 -3.22
N LYS A 157 -20.24 11.01 -3.61
CA LYS A 157 -21.59 10.56 -3.30
C LYS A 157 -21.95 9.26 -4.00
N ASP A 158 -21.56 9.12 -5.27
CA ASP A 158 -21.87 7.94 -6.08
C ASP A 158 -21.13 6.67 -5.60
N ASN A 159 -20.10 6.82 -4.76
CA ASN A 159 -19.24 5.71 -4.34
C ASN A 159 -19.06 5.56 -2.83
N GLY A 160 -19.80 6.32 -2.01
CA GLY A 160 -19.76 6.18 -0.55
C GLY A 160 -18.36 6.39 0.03
N PHE A 161 -17.61 7.31 -0.55
CA PHE A 161 -16.20 7.51 -0.25
C PHE A 161 -16.00 8.61 0.80
N ASP A 162 -15.85 8.20 2.05
CA ASP A 162 -15.55 9.07 3.18
C ASP A 162 -14.04 9.14 3.44
N SER A 163 -13.46 10.33 3.24
CA SER A 163 -12.03 10.59 3.39
C SER A 163 -11.58 10.87 4.84
N ILE A 164 -12.49 10.87 5.84
CA ILE A 164 -12.18 11.19 7.25
C ILE A 164 -11.02 10.35 7.80
N ASN A 165 -10.98 9.05 7.49
CA ASN A 165 -9.90 8.18 7.94
C ASN A 165 -8.54 8.67 7.41
N TRP A 166 -8.47 9.08 6.14
CA TRP A 166 -7.24 9.55 5.53
C TRP A 166 -6.82 10.92 6.02
N GLN A 167 -7.78 11.83 6.21
CA GLN A 167 -7.54 13.11 6.88
C GLN A 167 -6.91 12.88 8.26
N THR A 168 -7.45 11.95 9.04
CA THR A 168 -6.93 11.60 10.37
C THR A 168 -5.50 11.05 10.29
N GLN A 169 -5.22 10.19 9.31
CA GLN A 169 -3.88 9.64 9.10
C GLN A 169 -2.88 10.72 8.69
N ASN A 170 -3.22 11.60 7.76
CA ASN A 170 -2.37 12.72 7.33
C ASN A 170 -2.08 13.67 8.51
N LYS A 171 -3.11 14.08 9.26
CA LYS A 171 -2.95 14.90 10.48
C LYS A 171 -2.01 14.24 11.49
N LYS A 172 -2.05 12.91 11.63
CA LYS A 172 -1.15 12.17 12.52
C LYS A 172 0.31 12.27 12.08
N VAL A 173 0.58 12.18 10.77
CA VAL A 173 1.93 12.36 10.21
C VAL A 173 2.41 13.80 10.45
N PHE A 174 1.60 14.80 10.05
CA PHE A 174 1.97 16.22 10.17
C PHE A 174 2.33 16.62 11.60
N ARG A 175 1.54 16.15 12.58
CA ARG A 175 1.77 16.41 14.01
C ARG A 175 2.97 15.66 14.57
N LYS A 176 3.27 14.46 14.05
CA LYS A 176 4.43 13.67 14.47
C LYS A 176 5.74 14.31 14.01
N PHE A 177 5.74 14.94 12.83
CA PHE A 177 6.92 15.52 12.19
C PHE A 177 6.77 17.04 12.03
N PRO A 178 6.72 17.82 13.12
CA PRO A 178 6.44 19.26 13.06
C PRO A 178 7.57 20.08 12.42
N LYS A 179 8.76 19.48 12.24
CA LYS A 179 9.92 20.11 11.59
C LYS A 179 9.98 19.87 10.07
N THR A 180 9.16 18.98 9.55
CA THR A 180 9.07 18.71 8.10
C THR A 180 7.96 19.58 7.52
N ASN A 181 8.24 20.23 6.38
CA ASN A 181 7.26 20.98 5.61
C ASN A 181 6.53 20.03 4.64
N PHE A 182 5.21 20.06 4.68
CA PHE A 182 4.36 19.30 3.79
C PHE A 182 3.69 20.24 2.80
N TYR A 183 3.90 19.99 1.52
CA TYR A 183 3.31 20.74 0.43
C TYR A 183 2.24 19.89 -0.24
N TRP A 184 0.97 20.22 -0.03
CA TRP A 184 -0.15 19.54 -0.65
C TRP A 184 -0.41 20.17 -2.02
N VAL A 185 -0.02 19.46 -3.06
CA VAL A 185 -0.01 19.99 -4.43
C VAL A 185 -1.20 19.46 -5.20
N THR A 186 -2.05 20.36 -5.67
CA THR A 186 -3.21 20.08 -6.53
C THR A 186 -3.04 20.73 -7.90
N LYS A 187 -3.93 20.42 -8.84
CA LYS A 187 -3.88 21.04 -10.17
C LYS A 187 -4.26 22.52 -10.13
N SER A 188 -5.29 22.87 -9.36
CA SER A 188 -5.78 24.23 -9.18
C SER A 188 -6.27 24.47 -7.74
N VAL A 189 -6.61 25.72 -7.42
CA VAL A 189 -7.12 26.11 -6.09
C VAL A 189 -8.48 25.47 -5.81
N GLU A 190 -9.33 25.29 -6.83
CA GLU A 190 -10.65 24.68 -6.70
C GLU A 190 -10.58 23.21 -6.26
N GLU A 191 -9.48 22.53 -6.58
CA GLU A 191 -9.20 21.15 -6.18
C GLU A 191 -8.63 21.03 -4.75
N GLN A 192 -8.31 22.15 -4.09
CA GLN A 192 -7.86 22.15 -2.69
C GLN A 192 -9.05 21.95 -1.76
N LEU A 193 -9.39 20.68 -1.51
CA LEU A 193 -10.49 20.30 -0.64
C LEU A 193 -10.08 20.31 0.84
N LEU A 194 -11.01 20.75 1.69
CA LEU A 194 -10.91 20.64 3.15
C LEU A 194 -9.70 21.35 3.77
N VAL A 195 -9.20 22.42 3.17
CA VAL A 195 -8.03 23.20 3.65
C VAL A 195 -8.21 23.64 5.11
N ASP A 196 -9.41 24.08 5.47
CA ASP A 196 -9.80 24.50 6.82
C ASP A 196 -9.58 23.40 7.86
N GLN A 197 -9.78 22.14 7.48
CA GLN A 197 -9.59 20.97 8.36
C GLN A 197 -8.12 20.76 8.75
N PHE A 198 -7.17 21.34 8.01
CA PHE A 198 -5.74 21.24 8.26
C PHE A 198 -5.12 22.52 8.81
N SER A 199 -5.90 23.58 9.04
CA SER A 199 -5.44 24.89 9.56
C SER A 199 -4.57 24.81 10.83
N MET A 200 -4.82 23.82 11.69
CA MET A 200 -4.02 23.59 12.91
C MET A 200 -2.64 22.97 12.65
N CYS A 201 -2.39 22.43 11.45
CA CYS A 201 -1.12 21.84 11.04
C CYS A 201 -0.27 22.92 10.36
N LYS A 202 0.46 23.70 11.16
CA LYS A 202 1.25 24.86 10.68
C LYS A 202 2.34 24.53 9.67
N ASN A 203 2.73 23.26 9.59
CA ASN A 203 3.74 22.75 8.69
C ASN A 203 3.14 22.18 7.39
N VAL A 204 1.88 22.51 7.07
CA VAL A 204 1.20 22.10 5.83
C VAL A 204 0.87 23.35 5.03
N THR A 205 1.27 23.36 3.76
CA THR A 205 0.99 24.42 2.79
C THR A 205 0.32 23.81 1.57
N PHE A 206 -0.77 24.41 1.10
CA PHE A 206 -1.43 24.00 -0.13
C PHE A 206 -0.85 24.79 -1.31
N LEU A 207 -0.48 24.06 -2.37
CA LEU A 207 0.10 24.61 -3.59
C LEU A 207 -0.70 24.10 -4.79
N THR A 208 -0.58 24.80 -5.91
CA THR A 208 -1.01 24.37 -7.23
C THR A 208 0.21 23.92 -8.05
N TYR A 209 -0.01 23.26 -9.19
CA TYR A 209 1.08 22.96 -10.13
C TYR A 209 1.78 24.23 -10.63
N GLY A 210 1.04 25.34 -10.81
CA GLY A 210 1.61 26.63 -11.20
C GLY A 210 2.61 27.18 -10.17
N ASP A 211 2.38 26.96 -8.88
CA ASP A 211 3.29 27.39 -7.82
C ASP A 211 4.65 26.65 -7.87
N LEU A 212 4.67 25.45 -8.45
CA LEU A 212 5.91 24.68 -8.66
C LEU A 212 6.66 25.11 -9.94
N GLU A 213 6.02 25.79 -10.88
CA GLU A 213 6.68 26.20 -12.14
C GLU A 213 7.76 27.25 -11.92
N VAL A 214 7.73 27.96 -10.80
CA VAL A 214 8.77 28.92 -10.38
C VAL A 214 10.10 28.23 -10.04
N TRP A 215 10.11 26.89 -9.96
CA TRP A 215 11.26 26.08 -9.57
C TRP A 215 11.98 25.42 -10.75
N LYS A 216 11.54 25.71 -11.99
CA LYS A 216 12.26 25.39 -13.24
C LYS A 216 13.27 26.48 -13.58
#